data_AF-A0A8B6DJB9-F1
#
_entry.id   AF-A0A8B6DJB9-F1
#
_cell.length_a   1.000
_cell.length_b   1.000
_cell.length_c   1.000
_cell.angle_alpha   90.00
_cell.angle_beta   90.00
_cell.angle_gamma   90.00
#
_symmetry.space_group_name_H-M   'P 1'
#
loop_
_entity.id
_entity.type
_entity.pdbx_description
1 polymer ?
#
loop_
_entity_poly.entity_id
_entity_poly.type
_entity_poly.pdbx_seq_one_letter_code
_entity_poly.pdbx_strand_id
1 'polypeptide(L)' 'MVTYFQKQEELQPGAEPTDMEGEQLITMVNKAVSAITTRLHNLATFEGAESRVSTLVAAANSHDNLCRMDPAWHPWL' A
#
# COMPACT_ATOMS: atom_id res chain seq x y z
N MET A 1 16.95 -23.03 12.90
CA MET A 1 16.12 -21.83 13.18
C MET A 1 16.96 -20.56 13.43
N VAL A 2 18.18 -20.45 12.89
CA VAL A 2 19.02 -19.23 13.05
C VAL A 2 19.16 -18.47 11.71
N THR A 3 18.85 -19.10 10.58
CA THR A 3 19.15 -18.57 9.25
C THR A 3 18.09 -17.63 8.67
N TYR A 4 16.87 -17.58 9.22
CA TYR A 4 15.79 -16.71 8.69
C TYR A 4 15.81 -15.29 9.27
N PHE A 5 16.21 -15.13 10.54
CA PHE A 5 16.30 -13.81 11.17
C PHE A 5 17.42 -12.95 10.58
N GLN A 6 18.49 -13.57 10.06
CA GLN A 6 19.65 -12.86 9.54
C GLN A 6 19.44 -12.26 8.14
N LYS A 7 18.44 -12.72 7.37
CA LYS A 7 18.20 -12.20 6.01
C LYS A 7 17.30 -10.95 5.97
N GLN A 8 16.56 -10.66 7.05
CA GLN A 8 15.74 -9.45 7.13
C GLN A 8 16.51 -8.21 7.59
N GLU A 9 17.72 -8.37 8.13
CA GLU A 9 18.54 -7.25 8.63
C GLU A 9 19.28 -6.49 7.50
N GLU A 10 19.23 -6.96 6.24
CA GLU A 10 19.90 -6.30 5.10
C GLU A 10 19.00 -5.37 4.26
N LEU A 11 17.78 -5.01 4.72
CA LEU A 11 17.02 -3.92 4.09
C LEU A 11 17.42 -2.60 4.75
N GLN A 12 18.59 -2.10 4.32
CA GLN A 12 19.28 -0.89 4.79
C GLN A 12 18.32 0.26 5.19
N PRO A 13 18.14 0.55 6.50
CA PRO A 13 17.45 1.73 6.96
C PRO A 13 18.47 2.86 7.04
N GLY A 14 18.74 3.52 5.91
CA GLY A 14 19.68 4.65 5.93
C GLY A 14 20.44 4.94 4.64
N ALA A 15 19.94 4.52 3.47
CA ALA A 15 20.40 5.15 2.24
C ALA A 15 20.05 6.64 2.34
N GLU A 16 21.06 7.50 2.52
CA GLU A 16 20.90 8.93 2.35
C GLU A 16 20.16 9.14 1.02
N PRO A 17 19.16 10.04 0.97
CA PRO A 17 18.50 10.31 -0.29
C PRO A 17 19.60 10.72 -1.28
N THR A 18 19.82 9.85 -2.28
CA THR A 18 20.54 10.23 -3.49
C THR A 18 20.03 11.58 -3.88
N ASP A 19 20.91 12.56 -4.06
CA ASP A 19 20.58 13.93 -4.44
C ASP A 19 19.69 13.89 -5.68
N MET A 20 18.37 13.82 -5.45
CA MET A 20 17.39 13.63 -6.48
C MET A 20 17.20 15.01 -7.07
N GLU A 21 17.53 15.15 -8.34
CA GLU A 21 17.33 16.37 -9.10
C GLU A 21 15.93 16.95 -8.83
N GLY A 22 15.85 18.25 -8.55
CA GLY A 22 14.62 18.89 -8.07
C GLY A 22 13.41 18.65 -8.98
N GLU A 23 13.62 18.56 -10.29
CA GLU A 23 12.57 18.24 -11.26
C GLU A 23 12.02 16.81 -11.10
N GLN A 24 12.88 15.86 -10.76
CA GLN A 24 12.50 14.47 -10.51
C GLN A 24 11.70 14.35 -9.21
N LEU A 25 12.11 15.08 -8.16
CA LEU A 25 11.35 15.17 -6.92
C LEU A 25 9.96 15.75 -7.15
N ILE A 26 9.87 16.89 -7.85
CA ILE A 26 8.60 17.55 -8.17
C ILE A 26 7.70 16.57 -8.94
N THR A 27 8.23 15.88 -9.94
CA THR A 27 7.49 14.91 -10.74
C THR A 27 6.97 13.75 -9.88
N MET A 28 7.81 13.19 -9.00
CA MET A 28 7.43 12.09 -8.12
C MET A 28 6.33 12.49 -7.15
N VAL A 29 6.46 13.67 -6.53
CA VAL A 29 5.46 14.20 -5.60
C VAL A 29 4.14 14.45 -6.32
N ASN A 30 4.15 15.12 -7.49
CA ASN A 30 2.95 15.38 -8.26
C ASN A 30 2.25 14.09 -8.69
N LYS A 31 3.00 13.06 -9.10
CA LYS A 31 2.45 11.74 -9.43
C LYS A 31 1.80 11.09 -8.21
N ALA A 32 2.45 11.14 -7.05
CA ALA A 32 1.89 10.59 -5.81
C ALA A 32 0.61 11.31 -5.39
N VAL A 33 0.61 12.65 -5.42
CA VAL A 33 -0.56 13.49 -5.12
C VAL A 33 -1.71 13.17 -6.07
N SER A 34 -1.45 13.12 -7.37
CA SER A 34 -2.45 12.76 -8.37
C SER A 34 -3.05 11.37 -8.09
N ALA A 35 -2.21 10.36 -7.84
CA ALA A 35 -2.67 9.01 -7.54
C ALA A 35 -3.50 8.92 -6.24
N ILE A 36 -3.13 9.67 -5.18
CA ILE A 36 -3.92 9.74 -3.94
C ILE A 36 -5.27 10.40 -4.22
N THR A 37 -5.28 11.57 -4.86
CA THR A 37 -6.50 12.32 -5.15
C THR A 37 -7.47 11.53 -6.02
N THR A 38 -6.98 10.85 -7.06
CA THR A 38 -7.81 9.98 -7.91
C THR A 38 -8.42 8.83 -7.11
N ARG A 39 -7.66 8.18 -6.22
CA ARG A 39 -8.20 7.11 -5.35
C ARG A 39 -9.28 7.64 -4.41
N LEU A 40 -9.08 8.80 -3.80
CA LEU A 40 -10.07 9.42 -2.92
C LEU A 40 -11.35 9.78 -3.68
N HIS A 41 -11.23 10.40 -4.86
CA HIS A 41 -12.38 10.73 -5.69
C HIS A 41 -13.14 9.47 -6.12
N ASN A 42 -12.42 8.41 -6.48
CA ASN A 42 -13.00 7.12 -6.81
C ASN A 42 -13.80 6.52 -5.66
N LEU A 43 -13.42 6.72 -4.40
CA LEU A 43 -14.19 6.25 -3.24
C LEU A 43 -15.41 7.11 -2.94
N ALA A 44 -15.31 8.43 -3.19
CA ALA A 44 -16.36 9.39 -2.90
C ALA A 44 -17.48 9.40 -3.94
N THR A 45 -17.18 9.01 -5.18
CA THR A 45 -18.17 8.94 -6.27
C THR A 45 -19.02 7.68 -6.15
N PHE A 46 -20.34 7.85 -6.17
CA PHE A 46 -21.30 6.76 -6.12
C PHE A 46 -21.87 6.51 -7.52
N GLU A 47 -21.58 5.34 -8.10
CA GLU A 47 -22.10 4.90 -9.40
C GLU A 47 -23.24 3.89 -9.18
N GLY A 48 -24.49 4.36 -9.25
CA GLY A 48 -25.65 3.46 -9.16
C GLY A 48 -25.98 3.03 -7.73
N ALA A 49 -26.16 1.73 -7.49
CA ALA A 49 -26.48 1.20 -6.15
C ALA A 49 -25.27 0.55 -5.45
N GLU A 50 -24.15 0.39 -6.17
CA GLU A 50 -22.95 -0.30 -5.70
C GLU A 50 -21.93 0.71 -5.16
N SER A 51 -21.57 0.60 -3.89
CA SER A 51 -20.52 1.44 -3.30
C SER A 51 -19.17 0.75 -3.44
N ARG A 52 -18.18 1.43 -4.03
CA ARG A 52 -16.80 0.92 -4.10
C ARG A 52 -16.20 0.67 -2.72
N VAL A 53 -16.67 1.39 -1.70
CA VAL A 53 -16.30 1.11 -0.29
C VAL A 53 -16.82 -0.27 0.13
N SER A 54 -18.06 -0.62 -0.22
CA SER A 54 -18.64 -1.94 0.07
C SER A 54 -17.82 -3.06 -0.60
N THR A 55 -17.45 -2.87 -1.87
CA THR A 55 -16.59 -3.82 -2.60
C THR A 55 -15.24 -4.01 -1.90
N LEU A 56 -14.61 -2.93 -1.44
CA LEU A 56 -13.34 -3.00 -0.71
C LEU A 56 -13.47 -3.68 0.65
N VAL A 57 -14.56 -3.43 1.39
CA VAL A 57 -14.85 -4.12 2.65
C VAL A 57 -15.03 -5.61 2.41
N ALA A 58 -15.79 -6.01 1.39
CA ALA A 58 -15.96 -7.42 1.04
C ALA A 58 -14.62 -8.08 0.66
N ALA A 59 -13.79 -7.39 -0.12
CA ALA A 59 -12.46 -7.87 -0.48
C ALA A 59 -11.54 -8.01 0.74
N ALA A 60 -11.57 -7.06 1.68
CA ALA A 60 -10.77 -7.09 2.91
C ALA A 60 -11.18 -8.24 3.86
N ASN A 61 -12.45 -8.66 3.82
CA ASN A 61 -12.95 -9.80 4.60
C ASN A 61 -12.87 -11.14 3.86
N SER A 62 -12.40 -11.15 2.60
CA SER A 62 -12.27 -12.39 1.83
C SER A 62 -11.19 -13.28 2.44
N HIS A 63 -11.54 -14.54 2.73
CA HIS A 63 -10.60 -15.52 3.27
C HIS A 63 -9.38 -15.75 2.36
N ASP A 64 -9.58 -15.72 1.04
CA ASP A 64 -8.48 -15.85 0.06
C ASP A 64 -7.51 -14.67 0.13
N ASN A 65 -8.02 -13.46 0.38
CA ASN A 65 -7.13 -12.31 0.53
C ASN A 65 -6.43 -12.33 1.88
N LEU A 66 -7.13 -12.70 2.95
CA LEU A 66 -6.59 -12.77 4.30
C LEU A 66 -5.46 -13.81 4.43
N CYS A 67 -5.60 -14.98 3.79
CA CYS A 67 -4.60 -16.05 3.89
C CYS A 67 -3.26 -15.74 3.18
N ARG A 68 -3.24 -14.69 2.33
CA ARG A 68 -2.06 -14.22 1.59
C ARG A 68 -1.32 -13.09 2.31
N MET A 69 -1.90 -12.57 3.39
CA MET A 69 -1.28 -11.54 4.20
C MET A 69 -0.13 -12.10 5.03
N ASP A 70 0.81 -11.24 5.41
CA ASP A 70 1.88 -11.60 6.33
C ASP A 70 1.27 -12.10 7.67
N PRO A 71 1.64 -13.30 8.16
CA PRO A 71 1.14 -13.80 9.44
C PRO A 71 1.42 -12.89 10.63
N ALA A 72 2.47 -12.07 10.59
CA ALA A 72 2.77 -11.10 11.65
C ALA A 72 1.69 -10.03 11.83
N TRP A 73 0.81 -9.85 10.84
CA TRP A 73 -0.32 -8.92 10.91
C TRP A 73 -1.57 -9.53 11.57
N HIS A 74 -1.52 -10.82 11.91
CA HIS A 74 -2.61 -11.59 12.53
C HIS A 74 -3.96 -11.50 11.78
N PRO A 75 -4.03 -11.84 10.48
CA PRO A 75 -5.25 -11.74 9.65
C PRO A 75 -6.41 -12.66 10.09
N TRP A 76 -6.23 -13.45 11.16
CA TRP A 76 -7.19 -14.39 11.72
C TRP A 76 -7.91 -13.89 12.98
N LEU A 77 -7.57 -12.69 13.48
CA LEU A 77 -8.24 -12.04 14.60
C LEU A 77 -9.47 -11.25 14.12
#